data_AF-A0A914D2A6-F1
#
_entry.id   AF-A0A914D2A6-F1
#
_cell.length_a   1.000
_cell.length_b   1.000
_cell.length_c   1.000
_cell.angle_alpha   90.00
_cell.angle_beta   90.00
_cell.angle_gamma   90.00
#
_symmetry.space_group_name_H-M   'P 1'
#
loop_
_entity.id
_entity.type
_entity.pdbx_description
1 polymer ?
#
loop_
_entity_poly.entity_id
_entity_poly.type
_entity_poly.pdbx_seq_one_letter_code
_entity_poly.pdbx_strand_id
1 'polypeptide(L)'
;MSTGELSEGEIVDSDGEQVLDPSQGPVDGLEDLFDKPVKIIPLPEHVQVKTGEENEQALFEGRNKRGHRVQPLFEHRIWNCYDVTLHCLPRTNNGLEALNNAFKISVGITHPTFSTFMNRLVDKHAKICYDIMQPEREVSLTKNEVYLIDVVRSYDRYANF
;
A
#
# COMPACT_ATOMS: atom_id res chain seq x y z
N MET A 1 -7.35 -48.77 45.12
CA MET A 1 -7.96 -47.46 44.78
C MET A 1 -7.21 -46.42 45.60
N SER A 2 -6.59 -45.36 45.10
CA SER A 2 -6.46 -44.80 43.75
C SER A 2 -5.23 -43.89 43.82
N THR A 3 -4.38 -43.89 42.79
CA THR A 3 -3.28 -42.94 42.62
C THR A 3 -3.85 -41.55 42.39
N GLY A 4 -3.40 -40.56 43.18
CA GLY A 4 -3.72 -39.15 42.97
C GLY A 4 -2.68 -38.52 42.06
N GLU A 5 -3.09 -38.20 40.84
CA GLU A 5 -2.29 -37.49 39.84
C GLU A 5 -2.11 -36.02 40.25
N LEU A 6 -0.89 -35.51 40.10
CA LEU A 6 -0.53 -34.10 40.24
C LEU A 6 -0.86 -33.39 38.93
N SER A 7 -1.77 -32.42 38.95
CA SER A 7 -2.06 -31.53 37.83
C SER A 7 -1.00 -30.42 37.75
N GLU A 8 -0.30 -30.34 36.62
CA GLU A 8 0.68 -29.31 36.29
C GLU A 8 0.03 -27.93 36.12
N GLY A 9 0.78 -26.90 36.50
CA GLY A 9 0.30 -25.53 36.67
C GLY A 9 0.03 -24.78 35.37
N GLU A 10 -1.07 -24.02 35.40
CA GLU A 10 -1.49 -23.04 34.40
C GLU A 10 -0.71 -21.73 34.60
N ILE A 11 0.07 -21.30 33.61
CA ILE A 11 0.73 -19.99 33.59
C ILE A 11 -0.23 -19.01 32.90
N VAL A 12 -0.70 -18.02 33.65
CA VAL A 12 -1.64 -16.98 33.19
C VAL A 12 -0.93 -15.63 33.19
N ASP A 13 -0.86 -14.95 32.05
CA ASP A 13 -0.35 -13.58 31.95
C ASP A 13 -1.36 -12.56 32.50
N SER A 14 -0.87 -11.40 32.92
CA SER A 14 -1.62 -10.37 33.68
C SER A 14 -2.82 -9.74 32.97
N ASP A 15 -2.99 -10.00 31.68
CA ASP A 15 -4.13 -9.52 30.87
C ASP A 15 -5.19 -10.60 30.62
N GLY A 16 -5.04 -11.79 31.21
CA GLY A 16 -6.03 -12.87 31.13
C GLY A 16 -6.11 -13.59 29.79
N GLU A 17 -5.17 -13.35 28.88
CA GLU A 17 -5.05 -14.12 27.64
C GLU A 17 -4.16 -15.36 27.84
N GLN A 18 -4.69 -16.52 27.44
CA GLN A 18 -3.95 -17.78 27.46
C GLN A 18 -2.86 -17.76 26.38
N VAL A 19 -1.62 -18.06 26.77
CA VAL A 19 -0.51 -18.25 25.84
C VAL A 19 -0.82 -19.49 24.99
N LEU A 20 -1.11 -19.28 23.70
CA LEU A 20 -1.38 -20.36 22.75
C LEU A 20 -0.11 -21.19 22.52
N ASP A 21 -0.15 -22.46 22.91
CA ASP A 21 0.90 -23.45 22.63
C ASP A 21 1.04 -23.66 21.11
N PRO A 22 2.21 -23.35 20.50
CA PRO A 22 2.44 -23.55 19.07
C PRO A 22 2.43 -25.03 18.63
N SER A 23 2.38 -25.98 19.56
CA SER A 23 2.27 -27.41 19.25
C SER A 23 0.85 -27.87 18.92
N GLN A 24 -0.17 -27.05 19.25
CA GLN A 24 -1.54 -27.33 18.87
C GLN A 24 -1.72 -27.02 17.38
N GLY A 25 -2.20 -28.02 16.63
CA GLY A 25 -2.48 -27.93 15.21
C GLY A 25 -3.45 -26.80 14.85
N PRO A 26 -3.78 -26.63 13.56
CA PRO A 26 -4.66 -25.56 13.11
C PRO A 26 -5.93 -25.54 13.98
N VAL A 27 -6.23 -24.37 14.55
CA VAL A 27 -7.41 -24.13 15.38
C VAL A 27 -8.64 -24.66 14.64
N ASP A 28 -9.13 -25.81 15.09
CA ASP A 28 -10.39 -26.42 14.64
C ASP A 28 -11.50 -25.42 14.99
N GLY A 29 -11.97 -24.67 13.99
CA GLY A 29 -12.95 -23.59 14.21
C GLY A 29 -12.93 -22.45 13.18
N LEU A 30 -12.04 -22.47 12.18
CA LEU A 30 -12.12 -21.51 11.06
C LEU A 30 -13.41 -21.69 10.24
N GLU A 31 -13.93 -22.91 10.18
CA GLU A 31 -15.18 -23.27 9.49
C GLU A 31 -16.40 -22.58 10.15
N ASP A 32 -16.42 -22.50 11.48
CA ASP A 32 -17.50 -21.85 12.25
C ASP A 32 -17.60 -20.33 12.01
N LEU A 33 -16.56 -19.70 11.43
CA LEU A 33 -16.57 -18.27 11.12
C LEU A 33 -17.32 -17.97 9.82
N PHE A 34 -17.33 -18.92 8.87
CA PHE A 34 -18.08 -18.83 7.61
C PHE A 34 -19.57 -19.18 7.78
N ASP A 35 -19.89 -19.95 8.84
CA ASP A 35 -21.27 -20.31 9.18
C ASP A 35 -22.02 -19.23 9.98
N LYS A 36 -21.34 -18.13 10.35
CA LYS A 36 -22.02 -16.97 10.93
C LYS A 36 -22.91 -16.33 9.86
N PRO A 37 -24.23 -16.23 10.07
CA PRO A 37 -25.12 -15.63 9.09
C PRO A 37 -24.74 -14.16 8.90
N VAL A 38 -24.14 -13.85 7.75
CA VAL A 38 -23.91 -12.47 7.31
C VAL A 38 -25.29 -11.83 7.18
N LYS A 39 -25.52 -10.71 7.87
CA LYS A 39 -26.76 -9.95 7.72
C LYS A 39 -26.87 -9.51 6.27
N ILE A 40 -27.74 -10.18 5.51
CA ILE A 40 -28.00 -9.89 4.10
C ILE A 40 -28.65 -8.50 4.05
N ILE A 41 -27.91 -7.50 3.58
CA ILE A 41 -28.47 -6.19 3.28
C ILE A 41 -29.29 -6.36 2.00
N PRO A 42 -30.61 -6.11 2.00
CA PRO A 42 -31.41 -6.23 0.79
C PRO A 42 -30.88 -5.26 -0.26
N LEU A 43 -30.91 -5.69 -1.53
CA LEU A 43 -30.54 -4.82 -2.63
C LEU A 43 -31.46 -3.59 -2.60
N PRO A 44 -30.90 -2.36 -2.60
CA PRO A 44 -31.72 -1.16 -2.60
C PRO A 44 -32.59 -1.12 -3.85
N GLU A 45 -33.79 -0.56 -3.70
CA GLU A 45 -34.69 -0.31 -4.82
C GLU A 45 -34.11 0.73 -5.79
N HIS A 46 -34.57 0.69 -7.04
CA HIS A 46 -34.13 1.63 -8.06
C HIS A 46 -34.51 3.07 -7.68
N VAL A 47 -33.51 3.90 -7.40
CA VAL A 47 -33.71 5.32 -7.03
C VAL A 47 -33.86 6.17 -8.30
N GLN A 48 -34.78 7.15 -8.26
CA GLN A 48 -34.87 8.16 -9.32
C GLN A 48 -33.63 9.06 -9.29
N VAL A 49 -32.91 9.09 -10.41
CA VAL A 49 -31.75 9.97 -10.57
C VAL A 49 -32.26 11.39 -10.78
N LYS A 50 -31.94 12.29 -9.85
CA LYS A 50 -32.20 13.73 -9.97
C LYS A 50 -30.87 14.44 -10.15
N THR A 51 -30.68 15.12 -11.29
CA THR A 51 -29.45 15.86 -11.59
C THR A 51 -29.42 17.24 -10.95
N GLY A 52 -30.58 17.75 -10.52
CA GLY A 52 -30.73 19.13 -10.05
C GLY A 52 -30.83 20.16 -11.18
N GLU A 53 -30.54 19.76 -12.41
CA GLU A 53 -30.54 20.62 -13.61
C GLU A 53 -31.85 20.52 -14.42
N GLU A 54 -32.83 19.71 -13.97
CA GLU A 54 -34.06 19.40 -14.71
C GLU A 54 -34.92 20.63 -15.06
N ASN A 55 -34.80 21.72 -14.29
CA ASN A 55 -35.56 22.96 -14.50
C ASN A 55 -34.72 24.05 -15.18
N GLU A 56 -33.50 23.75 -15.59
CA GLU A 56 -32.58 24.69 -16.22
C GLU A 56 -32.56 24.48 -17.73
N GLN A 57 -32.48 25.57 -18.49
CA GLN A 57 -32.28 25.50 -19.93
C GLN A 57 -30.77 25.56 -20.22
N ALA A 58 -30.26 24.51 -20.86
CA ALA A 58 -28.87 24.49 -21.29
C ALA A 58 -28.64 25.54 -22.39
N LEU A 59 -27.93 26.62 -22.05
CA LEU A 59 -27.55 27.67 -22.99
C LEU A 59 -26.51 27.19 -24.02
N PHE A 60 -25.71 26.18 -23.66
CA PHE A 60 -24.74 25.53 -24.53
C PHE A 60 -24.50 24.09 -24.06
N GLU A 61 -24.68 23.14 -24.96
CA GLU A 61 -24.35 21.73 -24.73
C GLU A 61 -23.22 21.31 -25.66
N GLY A 62 -22.03 21.12 -25.09
CA GLY A 62 -20.87 20.67 -25.84
C GLY A 62 -19.70 20.39 -24.92
N ARG A 63 -18.93 19.33 -25.22
CA ARG A 63 -17.63 19.12 -24.58
C ARG A 63 -16.65 20.15 -25.12
N ASN A 64 -16.18 21.05 -24.27
CA ASN A 64 -15.16 22.02 -24.65
C ASN A 64 -13.83 21.30 -24.90
N LYS A 65 -13.55 20.98 -26.17
CA LYS A 65 -12.22 20.53 -26.60
C LYS A 65 -11.34 21.77 -26.68
N ARG A 66 -10.47 21.98 -25.69
CA ARG A 66 -9.43 23.01 -25.77
C ARG A 66 -8.69 22.85 -27.10
N GLY A 67 -8.48 23.98 -27.78
CA GLY A 67 -8.21 24.10 -29.22
C GLY A 67 -7.10 23.21 -29.78
N HIS A 68 -7.13 23.08 -31.11
CA HIS A 68 -6.24 22.34 -32.00
C HIS A 68 -4.98 21.74 -31.37
N ARG A 69 -4.72 20.45 -31.62
CA ARG A 69 -3.44 19.80 -31.29
C ARG A 69 -2.29 20.66 -31.85
N VAL A 70 -1.67 21.46 -30.99
CA VAL A 70 -0.46 22.19 -31.31
C VAL A 70 0.64 21.14 -31.48
N GLN A 71 1.47 21.30 -32.51
CA GLN A 71 2.66 20.44 -32.62
C GLN A 71 3.46 20.57 -31.33
N PRO A 72 3.93 19.44 -30.77
CA PRO A 72 4.66 19.48 -29.51
C PRO A 72 5.87 20.41 -29.66
N LEU A 73 6.15 21.22 -28.63
CA LEU A 73 7.29 22.14 -28.62
C LEU A 73 8.63 21.42 -28.85
N PHE A 74 8.65 20.15 -28.51
CA PHE A 74 9.80 19.25 -28.62
C PHE A 74 9.45 18.09 -29.53
N GLU A 75 10.36 17.74 -30.43
CA GLU A 75 10.22 16.56 -31.30
C GLU A 75 9.93 15.33 -30.44
N HIS A 76 9.04 14.46 -30.89
CA HIS A 76 8.62 13.30 -30.11
C HIS A 76 9.81 12.42 -29.69
N ARG A 77 10.93 12.43 -30.44
CA ARG A 77 12.11 11.59 -30.21
C ARG A 77 12.82 11.87 -28.90
N ILE A 78 12.71 13.09 -28.40
CA ILE A 78 13.34 13.52 -27.14
C ILE A 78 12.41 13.38 -25.93
N TRP A 79 11.24 12.77 -26.12
CA TRP A 79 10.33 12.49 -25.03
C TRP A 79 10.77 11.20 -24.32
N ASN A 80 10.76 11.22 -22.99
CA ASN A 80 11.13 10.07 -22.18
C ASN A 80 10.29 8.80 -22.43
N CYS A 81 9.13 8.93 -23.09
CA CYS A 81 8.27 7.81 -23.46
C CYS A 81 8.21 7.56 -24.98
N TYR A 82 9.10 8.14 -25.79
CA TYR A 82 9.06 8.04 -27.25
C TYR A 82 9.07 6.59 -27.73
N ASP A 83 10.13 5.86 -27.39
CA ASP A 83 10.34 4.48 -27.86
C ASP A 83 9.20 3.57 -27.38
N VAL A 84 8.70 3.81 -26.16
CA VAL A 84 7.55 3.09 -25.60
C VAL A 84 6.29 3.32 -26.44
N THR A 85 6.05 4.56 -26.86
CA THR A 85 4.89 4.93 -27.69
C THR A 85 5.01 4.39 -29.11
N LEU A 86 6.23 4.39 -29.67
CA LEU A 86 6.54 3.87 -31.00
C LEU A 86 6.37 2.35 -31.08
N HIS A 87 6.77 1.63 -30.03
CA HIS A 87 6.76 0.17 -30.00
C HIS A 87 5.52 -0.43 -29.33
N CYS A 88 4.52 0.40 -28.98
CA CYS A 88 3.32 -0.01 -28.24
C CYS A 88 3.64 -0.83 -26.98
N LEU A 89 4.79 -0.57 -26.37
CA LEU A 89 5.20 -1.21 -25.13
C LEU A 89 4.35 -0.64 -23.99
N PRO A 90 4.10 -1.41 -22.92
CA PRO A 90 3.40 -0.90 -21.75
C PRO A 90 4.08 0.38 -21.26
N ARG A 91 3.27 1.42 -21.00
CA ARG A 91 3.70 2.79 -20.65
C ARG A 91 4.69 2.85 -19.49
N THR A 92 4.71 1.82 -18.65
CA THR A 92 5.27 1.91 -17.33
C THR A 92 6.79 1.92 -17.41
N ASN A 93 7.34 3.06 -17.00
CA ASN A 93 8.70 3.16 -16.49
C ASN A 93 8.84 2.36 -15.18
N ASN A 94 8.14 1.23 -15.00
CA ASN A 94 7.58 0.68 -13.76
C ASN A 94 8.50 0.81 -12.54
N GLY A 95 9.82 0.68 -12.74
CA GLY A 95 10.85 0.96 -11.76
C GLY A 95 10.93 2.39 -11.23
N LEU A 96 10.86 3.42 -12.06
CA LEU A 96 11.02 4.83 -11.65
C LEU A 96 9.76 5.36 -10.96
N GLU A 97 8.57 4.98 -11.41
CA GLU A 97 7.33 5.20 -10.65
C GLU A 97 7.31 4.38 -9.35
N ALA A 98 7.75 3.12 -9.36
CA ALA A 98 7.88 2.31 -8.15
C ALA A 98 8.90 2.91 -7.18
N LEU A 99 10.04 3.40 -7.67
CA LEU A 99 11.09 4.03 -6.88
C LEU A 99 10.60 5.36 -6.31
N ASN A 100 9.93 6.19 -7.10
CA ASN A 100 9.33 7.42 -6.60
C ASN A 100 8.26 7.15 -5.54
N ASN A 101 7.45 6.10 -5.72
CA ASN A 101 6.45 5.70 -4.74
C ASN A 101 7.09 5.15 -3.46
N ALA A 102 8.09 4.28 -3.61
CA ALA A 102 8.87 3.73 -2.51
C ALA A 102 9.60 4.85 -1.74
N PHE A 103 10.21 5.80 -2.45
CA PHE A 103 10.84 6.99 -1.87
C PHE A 103 9.83 7.85 -1.11
N LYS A 104 8.66 8.12 -1.70
CA LYS A 104 7.57 8.85 -1.04
C LYS A 104 7.11 8.15 0.25
N ILE A 105 6.97 6.83 0.23
CA ILE A 105 6.62 6.01 1.40
C ILE A 105 7.74 6.04 2.44
N SER A 106 9.00 6.00 2.00
CA SER A 106 10.18 6.06 2.87
C SER A 106 10.22 7.36 3.64
N VAL A 107 10.10 8.49 2.94
CA VAL A 107 10.09 9.83 3.56
C VAL A 107 8.84 10.05 4.40
N GLY A 108 7.70 9.45 4.01
CA GLY A 108 6.47 9.43 4.80
C GLY A 108 5.71 10.76 4.81
N ILE A 109 5.79 11.55 3.73
CA ILE A 109 5.13 12.86 3.61
C ILE A 109 4.28 12.91 2.34
N THR A 110 3.01 13.27 2.47
CA THR A 110 2.07 13.34 1.34
C THR A 110 2.14 14.68 0.59
N HIS A 111 2.39 15.78 1.30
CA HIS A 111 2.50 17.14 0.74
C HIS A 111 3.62 17.95 1.42
N PRO A 112 4.89 17.71 1.06
CA PRO A 112 6.01 18.41 1.69
C PRO A 112 6.12 19.86 1.20
N THR A 113 6.45 20.76 2.13
CA THR A 113 7.13 22.01 1.80
C THR A 113 8.63 21.74 1.77
N PHE A 114 9.42 22.61 1.14
CA PHE A 114 10.86 22.41 1.04
C PHE A 114 11.52 22.17 2.41
N SER A 115 11.18 22.96 3.41
CA SER A 115 11.75 22.83 4.76
C SER A 115 11.33 21.53 5.45
N THR A 116 10.06 21.12 5.33
CA THR A 116 9.62 19.86 5.97
C THR A 116 10.22 18.64 5.29
N PHE A 117 10.42 18.70 3.98
CA PHE A 117 11.14 17.68 3.24
C PHE A 117 12.59 17.55 3.69
N MET A 118 13.32 18.67 3.76
CA MET A 118 14.73 18.67 4.14
C MET A 118 14.94 18.15 5.56
N ASN A 119 14.12 18.58 6.52
CA ASN A 119 14.21 18.10 7.89
C ASN A 119 13.99 16.58 7.97
N ARG A 120 12.97 16.07 7.27
CA ARG A 120 12.67 14.63 7.24
C ARG A 120 13.76 13.81 6.58
N LEU A 121 14.45 14.37 5.60
CA LEU A 121 15.60 13.72 4.98
C LEU A 121 16.77 13.62 5.96
N VAL A 122 17.06 14.68 6.71
CA VAL A 122 18.08 14.70 7.76
C VAL A 122 17.75 13.68 8.85
N ASP A 123 16.50 13.63 9.32
CA ASP A 123 16.04 12.66 10.32
C ASP A 123 16.23 11.21 9.85
N LYS A 124 15.87 10.93 8.60
CA LYS A 124 16.05 9.59 7.99
C LYS A 124 17.52 9.22 7.87
N HIS A 125 18.37 10.15 7.44
CA HIS A 125 19.80 9.93 7.37
C HIS A 125 20.41 9.65 8.76
N ALA A 126 19.99 10.40 9.79
CA ALA A 126 20.43 10.18 11.16
C ALA A 126 20.02 8.79 11.68
N LYS A 127 18.79 8.35 11.38
CA LYS A 127 18.32 6.99 11.72
C LYS A 127 19.18 5.92 11.03
N ILE A 128 19.44 6.06 9.73
CA ILE A 128 20.29 5.12 8.98
C ILE A 128 21.70 5.04 9.59
N CYS A 129 22.32 6.18 9.90
CA CYS A 129 23.64 6.21 10.55
C CYS A 129 23.63 5.50 11.91
N TYR A 130 22.57 5.71 12.70
CA TYR A 130 22.40 5.03 13.99
C TYR A 130 22.26 3.51 13.82
N ASP A 131 21.47 3.06 12.85
CA ASP A 131 21.26 1.63 12.57
C ASP A 131 22.56 0.96 12.10
N ILE A 132 23.35 1.62 11.25
CA ILE A 132 24.68 1.14 10.81
C ILE A 132 25.64 1.01 11.99
N MET A 133 25.57 1.91 12.97
CA MET A 133 26.42 1.87 14.17
C MET A 133 26.02 0.76 15.16
N GLN A 134 24.84 0.15 15.01
CA GLN A 134 24.34 -0.90 15.91
C GLN A 134 23.93 -2.17 15.15
N PRO A 135 24.89 -2.87 14.52
CA PRO A 135 24.61 -4.00 13.64
C PRO A 135 24.02 -5.24 14.35
N GLU A 136 24.22 -5.37 15.67
CA GLU A 136 23.79 -6.53 16.48
C GLU A 136 22.33 -6.44 16.95
N ARG A 137 21.64 -5.31 16.72
CA ARG A 137 20.22 -5.21 17.06
C ARG A 137 19.39 -5.84 15.96
N GLU A 138 18.47 -6.72 16.34
CA GLU A 138 17.32 -7.04 15.50
C GLU A 138 16.52 -5.76 15.29
N VAL A 139 16.76 -5.10 14.15
CA VAL A 139 16.03 -3.90 13.78
C VAL A 139 14.62 -4.33 13.43
N SER A 140 13.66 -4.03 14.31
CA SER A 140 12.25 -4.20 14.00
C SER A 140 11.86 -3.22 12.89
N LEU A 141 11.76 -3.75 11.68
CA LEU A 141 11.37 -2.97 10.51
C LEU A 141 9.92 -2.53 10.67
N THR A 142 9.67 -1.25 10.44
CA THR A 142 8.31 -0.74 10.33
C THR A 142 7.65 -1.31 9.08
N LYS A 143 6.30 -1.40 9.05
CA LYS A 143 5.54 -1.92 7.90
C LYS A 143 5.94 -1.24 6.57
N ASN A 144 6.27 0.05 6.61
CA ASN A 144 6.69 0.81 5.44
C ASN A 144 8.09 0.40 4.96
N GLU A 145 9.02 0.11 5.89
CA GLU A 145 10.38 -0.33 5.56
C GLU A 145 10.37 -1.74 4.93
N VAL A 146 9.50 -2.64 5.42
CA VAL A 146 9.28 -3.96 4.81
C VAL A 146 8.74 -3.84 3.38
N TYR A 147 7.71 -3.01 3.18
CA TYR A 147 7.15 -2.75 1.85
C TYR A 147 8.20 -2.23 0.86
N LEU A 148 9.06 -1.32 1.32
CA LEU A 148 10.17 -0.79 0.51
C LEU A 148 11.14 -1.88 0.06
N ILE A 149 11.52 -2.78 0.96
CA ILE A 149 12.43 -3.90 0.65
C ILE A 149 11.80 -4.82 -0.40
N ASP A 150 10.51 -5.11 -0.28
CA ASP A 150 9.80 -5.97 -1.24
C ASP A 150 9.71 -5.32 -2.63
N VAL A 151 9.51 -4.01 -2.68
CA VAL A 151 9.55 -3.25 -3.95
C VAL A 151 10.96 -3.31 -4.57
N VAL A 152 12.02 -3.09 -3.80
CA VAL A 152 13.40 -3.18 -4.30
C VAL A 152 13.72 -4.60 -4.81
N ARG A 153 13.36 -5.63 -4.05
CA ARG A 153 13.50 -7.05 -4.45
C ARG A 153 12.67 -7.39 -5.70
N SER A 154 11.54 -6.74 -5.90
CA SER A 154 10.76 -6.89 -7.14
C SER A 154 11.53 -6.31 -8.33
N TYR A 155 12.19 -5.16 -8.15
CA TYR A 155 12.97 -4.51 -9.20
C TYR A 155 14.20 -5.31 -9.60
N ASP A 156 14.95 -5.86 -8.63
CA ASP A 156 16.11 -6.72 -8.91
C ASP A 156 15.72 -7.99 -9.68
N ARG A 157 14.50 -8.50 -9.49
CA ARG A 157 13.97 -9.61 -10.29
C ARG A 157 13.70 -9.21 -11.74
N TYR A 158 13.24 -7.98 -11.99
CA TYR A 158 13.01 -7.48 -13.36
C TYR A 158 14.29 -7.07 -14.07
N ALA A 159 15.32 -6.61 -13.35
CA ALA A 159 16.59 -6.20 -13.94
C ALA A 159 17.47 -7.38 -14.42
N ASN A 160 17.15 -8.61 -14.00
CA ASN A 160 17.85 -9.84 -14.37
C ASN A 160 17.10 -10.68 -15.41
N PHE A 161 16.09 -10.11 -16.08
CA PHE A 161 15.42 -10.66 -17.28
C PHE A 161 15.94 -9.96 -18.54
#